data_AF-A0A8J5YAM5-F1
#
_entry.id   AF-A0A8J5YAM5-F1
#
_cell.length_a   1.000
_cell.length_b   1.000
_cell.length_c   1.000
_cell.angle_alpha   90.00
_cell.angle_beta   90.00
_cell.angle_gamma   90.00
#
_symmetry.space_group_name_H-M   'P 1'
#
loop_
_entity.id
_entity.type
_entity.pdbx_description
1 polymer ?
#
loop_
_entity_poly.entity_id
_entity_poly.type
_entity_poly.pdbx_seq_one_letter_code
_entity_poly.pdbx_strand_id
1 'polypeptide(L)'
;MATCSADLAPLLGPNATAAADYICNKFSDTSFAVDNTYLLFSAYLVFSMQLGFAMLCAGSVRAKNTMNIMLTNVLDAAIGGLFYYLFGFAFAFGSPSNGFIGRHHFALRSVPSSSFDYSNFLYQWAFAIAAAGITSGSIAERTQFVSYLIYSSFLTGFVYPVVSHWFWATDGWASAFRADDFLFGSGVIDFAGSGVVHVVGGVAGLWGALIEGPRIGRFDHSGRSVALRGHSATLVVIGTFMLWFGWYGFNPGSFNKISSFYTSGNYYGQWSAVGRTAVTTTLAGCTAALTTLFGKRILTGHWNVTDVCNGLLGGFAAITAGCSIVEPWAAIICGFVAAWVLISCNKLAEKVKFDDPLEAAQLHGGCGAWGIFYSSVCFGKVCEGSLPQQASSIWVVYGRWRETVGCSYYPNSGHCWLGECYNGDFVLFSS
;
A
#
# COMPACT_ATOMS: atom_id res chain seq x y z
N MET A 1 -15.07 -23.39 -11.84
CA MET A 1 -15.09 -24.85 -12.08
C MET A 1 -16.26 -25.27 -12.95
N ALA A 2 -17.53 -25.03 -12.54
CA ALA A 2 -18.70 -25.41 -13.34
C ALA A 2 -18.74 -24.76 -14.74
N THR A 3 -18.21 -23.54 -14.88
CA THR A 3 -18.15 -22.80 -16.16
C THR A 3 -17.10 -23.37 -17.12
N CYS A 4 -15.85 -23.56 -16.67
CA CYS A 4 -14.76 -24.12 -17.50
C CYS A 4 -15.12 -25.48 -18.13
N SER A 5 -15.70 -26.39 -17.33
CA SER A 5 -16.06 -27.72 -17.83
C SER A 5 -17.21 -27.66 -18.84
N ALA A 6 -18.21 -26.79 -18.58
CA ALA A 6 -19.31 -26.56 -19.51
C ALA A 6 -18.85 -25.92 -20.84
N ASP A 7 -17.82 -25.08 -20.80
CA ASP A 7 -17.25 -24.43 -21.99
C ASP A 7 -16.31 -25.37 -22.78
N LEU A 8 -15.57 -26.25 -22.08
CA LEU A 8 -14.58 -27.14 -22.69
C LEU A 8 -15.18 -28.46 -23.19
N ALA A 9 -16.17 -29.01 -22.49
CA ALA A 9 -16.78 -30.30 -22.85
C ALA A 9 -17.32 -30.33 -24.30
N PRO A 10 -18.01 -29.28 -24.82
CA PRO A 10 -18.45 -29.25 -26.22
C PRO A 10 -17.30 -29.28 -27.23
N LEU A 11 -16.11 -28.78 -26.87
CA LEU A 11 -14.93 -28.74 -27.74
C LEU A 11 -14.19 -30.09 -27.80
N LEU A 12 -14.36 -30.95 -26.79
CA LEU A 12 -13.73 -32.27 -26.71
C LEU A 12 -14.58 -33.40 -27.29
N GLY A 13 -15.84 -33.12 -27.64
CA GLY A 13 -16.78 -34.08 -28.25
C GLY A 13 -17.85 -34.60 -27.28
N PRO A 14 -18.76 -35.47 -27.77
CA PRO A 14 -19.84 -36.01 -26.95
C PRO A 14 -19.31 -36.88 -25.80
N ASN A 15 -19.94 -36.80 -24.63
CA ASN A 15 -19.57 -37.51 -23.40
C ASN A 15 -18.17 -37.18 -22.82
N ALA A 16 -17.60 -36.01 -23.14
CA ALA A 16 -16.28 -35.60 -22.67
C ALA A 16 -16.25 -34.93 -21.28
N THR A 17 -17.34 -34.93 -20.51
CA THR A 17 -17.45 -34.20 -19.23
C THR A 17 -16.35 -34.57 -18.24
N ALA A 18 -16.05 -35.88 -18.08
CA ALA A 18 -15.00 -36.32 -17.16
C ALA A 18 -13.59 -35.84 -17.58
N ALA A 19 -13.32 -35.78 -18.89
CA ALA A 19 -12.06 -35.26 -19.41
C ALA A 19 -11.98 -33.74 -19.25
N ALA A 20 -13.08 -33.02 -19.52
CA ALA A 20 -13.18 -31.58 -19.32
C ALA A 20 -12.98 -31.21 -17.84
N ASP A 21 -13.62 -31.92 -16.92
CA ASP A 21 -13.44 -31.74 -15.48
C ASP A 21 -11.99 -31.98 -15.06
N TYR A 22 -11.37 -33.08 -15.52
CA TYR A 22 -9.96 -33.37 -15.22
C TYR A 22 -9.03 -32.25 -15.68
N ILE A 23 -9.19 -31.78 -16.92
CA ILE A 23 -8.37 -30.72 -17.50
C ILE A 23 -8.60 -29.38 -16.77
N CYS A 24 -9.86 -29.00 -16.53
CA CYS A 24 -10.19 -27.79 -15.80
C CYS A 24 -9.64 -27.80 -14.36
N ASN A 25 -9.64 -28.95 -13.68
CA ASN A 25 -9.03 -29.09 -12.37
C ASN A 25 -7.50 -28.87 -12.43
N LYS A 26 -6.81 -29.42 -13.44
CA LYS A 26 -5.36 -29.17 -13.63
C LYS A 26 -5.02 -27.71 -13.89
N PHE A 27 -5.83 -27.01 -14.67
CA PHE A 27 -5.64 -25.57 -14.88
C PHE A 27 -5.94 -24.77 -13.60
N SER A 28 -6.98 -25.14 -12.85
CA SER A 28 -7.31 -24.50 -11.57
C SER A 28 -6.17 -24.66 -10.56
N ASP A 29 -5.65 -25.88 -10.37
CA ASP A 29 -4.53 -26.18 -9.48
C ASP A 29 -3.29 -25.37 -9.86
N THR A 30 -3.00 -25.31 -11.17
CA THR A 30 -1.88 -24.53 -11.70
C THR A 30 -2.05 -23.04 -11.44
N SER A 31 -3.25 -22.50 -11.64
CA SER A 31 -3.56 -21.09 -11.36
C SER A 31 -3.34 -20.77 -9.88
N PHE A 32 -3.83 -21.61 -8.97
CA PHE A 32 -3.60 -21.44 -7.53
C PHE A 32 -2.11 -21.52 -7.16
N ALA A 33 -1.34 -22.42 -7.77
CA ALA A 33 0.10 -22.52 -7.51
C ALA A 33 0.86 -21.27 -8.00
N VAL A 34 0.49 -20.73 -9.16
CA VAL A 34 1.06 -19.50 -9.72
C VAL A 34 0.71 -18.29 -8.85
N ASP A 35 -0.55 -18.13 -8.48
CA ASP A 35 -1.01 -17.04 -7.61
C ASP A 35 -0.32 -17.05 -6.25
N ASN A 36 -0.23 -18.22 -5.61
CA ASN A 36 0.45 -18.38 -4.31
C ASN A 36 1.95 -18.10 -4.40
N THR A 37 2.61 -18.55 -5.47
CA THR A 37 4.04 -18.30 -5.68
C THR A 37 4.30 -16.80 -5.85
N TYR A 38 3.43 -16.13 -6.60
CA TYR A 38 3.48 -14.68 -6.78
C TYR A 38 3.28 -13.93 -5.44
N LEU A 39 2.28 -14.35 -4.64
CA LEU A 39 2.00 -13.72 -3.35
C LEU A 39 3.13 -13.94 -2.33
N LEU A 40 3.68 -15.16 -2.24
CA LEU A 40 4.82 -15.46 -1.38
C LEU A 40 6.07 -14.69 -1.79
N PHE A 41 6.37 -14.62 -3.09
CA PHE A 41 7.48 -13.82 -3.59
C PHE A 41 7.30 -12.34 -3.23
N SER A 42 6.09 -11.81 -3.40
CA SER A 42 5.73 -10.45 -2.99
C SER A 42 5.90 -10.26 -1.48
N ALA A 43 5.53 -11.23 -0.66
CA ALA A 43 5.73 -11.20 0.79
C ALA A 43 7.21 -11.16 1.17
N TYR A 44 8.07 -11.91 0.48
CA TYR A 44 9.51 -11.89 0.72
C TYR A 44 10.12 -10.53 0.39
N LEU A 45 9.67 -9.91 -0.70
CA LEU A 45 10.07 -8.54 -1.07
C LEU A 45 9.62 -7.54 0.01
N VAL A 46 8.37 -7.61 0.48
CA VAL A 46 7.90 -6.70 1.55
C VAL A 46 8.66 -6.95 2.85
N PHE A 47 8.89 -8.19 3.24
CA PHE A 47 9.70 -8.49 4.43
C PHE A 47 11.13 -7.96 4.30
N SER A 48 11.69 -7.96 3.09
CA SER A 48 13.01 -7.39 2.82
C SER A 48 13.08 -5.87 3.07
N MET A 49 11.95 -5.17 3.12
CA MET A 49 11.87 -3.78 3.58
C MET A 49 12.31 -3.64 5.04
N GLN A 50 12.21 -4.68 5.87
CA GLN A 50 12.72 -4.67 7.24
C GLN A 50 14.24 -4.45 7.27
N LEU A 51 14.98 -5.04 6.30
CA LEU A 51 16.42 -4.79 6.13
C LEU A 51 16.66 -3.32 5.73
N GLY A 52 15.80 -2.79 4.86
CA GLY A 52 15.82 -1.40 4.44
C GLY A 52 15.60 -0.43 5.60
N PHE A 53 14.56 -0.64 6.41
CA PHE A 53 14.30 0.12 7.62
C PHE A 53 15.47 0.02 8.60
N ALA A 54 15.99 -1.18 8.87
CA ALA A 54 17.12 -1.35 9.77
C ALA A 54 18.33 -0.51 9.34
N MET A 55 18.73 -0.57 8.06
CA MET A 55 19.85 0.22 7.54
C MET A 55 19.55 1.73 7.53
N LEU A 56 18.37 2.14 7.07
CA LEU A 56 17.99 3.55 7.00
C LEU A 56 17.91 4.18 8.39
N CYS A 57 17.25 3.50 9.34
CA CYS A 57 17.13 3.95 10.71
C CYS A 57 18.48 4.00 11.41
N ALA A 58 19.31 2.96 11.26
CA ALA A 58 20.68 2.99 11.74
C ALA A 58 21.40 4.23 11.22
N GLY A 59 21.49 4.42 9.90
CA GLY A 59 22.20 5.53 9.27
C GLY A 59 21.71 6.91 9.69
N SER A 60 20.42 7.04 10.01
CA SER A 60 19.76 8.31 10.37
C SER A 60 19.91 8.71 11.83
N VAL A 61 20.21 7.76 12.74
CA VAL A 61 20.44 8.07 14.17
C VAL A 61 21.92 8.29 14.48
N ARG A 62 22.20 8.88 15.65
CA ARG A 62 23.56 9.04 16.17
C ARG A 62 24.16 7.68 16.49
N ALA A 63 25.47 7.52 16.25
CA ALA A 63 26.17 6.23 16.33
C ALA A 63 25.96 5.50 17.68
N LYS A 64 25.87 6.25 18.78
CA LYS A 64 25.64 5.70 20.13
C LYS A 64 24.29 4.98 20.28
N ASN A 65 23.32 5.24 19.40
CA ASN A 65 21.97 4.69 19.45
C ASN A 65 21.72 3.59 18.41
N THR A 66 22.70 3.29 17.55
CA THR A 66 22.55 2.34 16.44
C THR A 66 22.16 0.94 16.93
N MET A 67 22.75 0.44 18.02
CA MET A 67 22.40 -0.87 18.57
C MET A 67 20.95 -0.96 19.03
N ASN A 68 20.42 0.11 19.64
CA ASN A 68 19.05 0.15 20.13
C ASN A 68 18.04 0.09 18.98
N ILE A 69 18.24 0.91 17.93
CA ILE A 69 17.31 0.95 16.78
C ILE A 69 17.36 -0.33 15.92
N MET A 70 18.52 -0.99 15.86
CA MET A 70 18.64 -2.30 15.21
C MET A 70 17.90 -3.38 16.00
N LEU A 71 17.99 -3.34 17.33
CA LEU A 71 17.28 -4.28 18.20
C LEU A 71 15.75 -4.11 18.09
N THR A 72 15.24 -2.88 18.04
CA THR A 72 13.80 -2.64 17.84
C THR A 72 13.32 -3.18 16.50
N ASN A 73 14.09 -3.00 15.42
CA ASN A 73 13.75 -3.54 14.09
C ASN A 73 13.60 -5.08 14.09
N VAL A 74 14.55 -5.80 14.71
CA VAL A 74 14.47 -7.26 14.81
C VAL A 74 13.25 -7.70 15.62
N LEU A 75 12.96 -6.98 16.70
CA LEU A 75 11.86 -7.32 17.59
C LEU A 75 10.49 -6.93 17.05
N ASP A 76 10.39 -5.90 16.20
CA ASP A 76 9.16 -5.61 15.46
C ASP A 76 8.76 -6.79 14.59
N ALA A 77 9.72 -7.40 13.90
CA ALA A 77 9.47 -8.61 13.14
C ALA A 77 9.05 -9.77 14.05
N ALA A 78 9.81 -10.06 15.11
CA ALA A 78 9.57 -11.22 15.96
C ALA A 78 8.27 -11.12 16.78
N ILE A 79 8.10 -10.02 17.51
CA ILE A 79 6.91 -9.77 18.33
C ILE A 79 5.70 -9.53 17.43
N GLY A 80 5.85 -8.75 16.36
CA GLY A 80 4.79 -8.54 15.38
C GLY A 80 4.31 -9.84 14.76
N GLY A 81 5.22 -10.80 14.52
CA GLY A 81 4.86 -12.15 14.07
C GLY A 81 3.94 -12.88 15.04
N LEU A 82 4.30 -12.89 16.32
CA LEU A 82 3.51 -13.55 17.36
C LEU A 82 2.16 -12.87 17.59
N PHE A 83 2.13 -11.54 17.70
CA PHE A 83 0.89 -10.80 17.99
C PHE A 83 -0.04 -10.74 16.78
N TYR A 84 0.49 -10.62 15.57
CA TYR A 84 -0.31 -10.71 14.35
C TYR A 84 -0.87 -12.12 14.15
N TYR A 85 -0.10 -13.16 14.46
CA TYR A 85 -0.57 -14.56 14.47
C TYR A 85 -1.70 -14.78 15.48
N LEU A 86 -1.48 -14.41 16.75
CA LEU A 86 -2.43 -14.67 17.83
C LEU A 86 -3.72 -13.87 17.62
N PHE A 87 -3.62 -12.59 17.26
CA PHE A 87 -4.74 -11.65 17.26
C PHE A 87 -4.93 -10.92 15.93
N GLY A 88 -3.84 -10.42 15.33
CA GLY A 88 -3.96 -9.45 14.24
C GLY A 88 -4.65 -9.98 12.99
N PHE A 89 -4.31 -11.19 12.52
CA PHE A 89 -4.98 -11.78 11.36
C PHE A 89 -6.48 -11.98 11.58
N ALA A 90 -6.87 -12.38 12.80
CA ALA A 90 -8.26 -12.54 13.19
C ALA A 90 -9.02 -11.22 13.20
N PHE A 91 -8.41 -10.14 13.73
CA PHE A 91 -9.03 -8.83 13.71
C PHE A 91 -9.09 -8.20 12.32
N ALA A 92 -8.14 -8.51 11.43
CA ALA A 92 -8.14 -8.00 10.07
C ALA A 92 -9.13 -8.73 9.15
N PHE A 93 -9.16 -10.07 9.17
CA PHE A 93 -9.87 -10.89 8.16
C PHE A 93 -10.80 -11.97 8.75
N GLY A 94 -11.04 -11.93 10.07
CA GLY A 94 -11.83 -12.93 10.79
C GLY A 94 -13.33 -12.88 10.52
N SER A 95 -13.81 -13.59 9.50
CA SER A 95 -15.24 -13.69 9.15
C SER A 95 -15.96 -14.88 9.85
N PRO A 96 -17.26 -14.78 10.19
CA PRO A 96 -18.14 -13.61 10.03
C PRO A 96 -17.81 -12.46 10.99
N SER A 97 -17.81 -11.22 10.51
CA SER A 97 -17.38 -10.03 11.27
C SER A 97 -18.47 -8.97 11.41
N ASN A 98 -18.14 -7.87 12.08
CA ASN A 98 -18.89 -6.62 11.89
C ASN A 98 -18.00 -5.68 11.09
N GLY A 99 -18.56 -4.66 10.43
CA GLY A 99 -17.73 -3.78 9.60
C GLY A 99 -16.66 -2.98 10.34
N PHE A 100 -16.55 -3.09 11.67
CA PHE A 100 -15.50 -2.45 12.44
C PHE A 100 -14.30 -3.37 12.74
N ILE A 101 -14.51 -4.67 12.99
CA ILE A 101 -13.45 -5.59 13.41
C ILE A 101 -13.81 -7.06 13.11
N GLY A 102 -12.81 -7.82 12.69
CA GLY A 102 -12.83 -9.29 12.59
C GLY A 102 -13.00 -10.00 13.94
N ARG A 103 -13.60 -11.19 13.95
CA ARG A 103 -13.97 -11.90 15.19
C ARG A 103 -13.58 -13.37 15.26
N HIS A 104 -13.02 -13.93 14.19
CA HIS A 104 -12.72 -15.36 14.08
C HIS A 104 -11.31 -15.63 13.56
N HIS A 105 -10.89 -16.89 13.59
CA HIS A 105 -9.57 -17.35 13.12
C HIS A 105 -8.36 -16.90 13.96
N PHE A 106 -8.55 -16.64 15.25
CA PHE A 106 -7.45 -16.41 16.20
C PHE A 106 -6.43 -17.55 16.16
N ALA A 107 -5.14 -17.19 16.21
CA ALA A 107 -4.02 -18.13 16.09
C ALA A 107 -4.12 -19.04 14.86
N LEU A 108 -4.67 -18.53 13.74
CA LEU A 108 -4.90 -19.28 12.50
C LEU A 108 -5.55 -20.66 12.71
N ARG A 109 -6.41 -20.82 13.73
CA ARG A 109 -7.04 -22.10 14.08
C ARG A 109 -7.80 -22.73 12.91
N SER A 110 -8.30 -21.91 11.99
CA SER A 110 -8.86 -22.34 10.71
C SER A 110 -8.57 -21.31 9.63
N VAL A 111 -8.27 -21.78 8.42
CA VAL A 111 -8.08 -20.94 7.22
C VAL A 111 -9.45 -20.72 6.57
N PRO A 112 -9.94 -19.48 6.41
CA PRO A 112 -11.29 -19.22 5.91
C PRO A 112 -11.49 -19.57 4.43
N SER A 113 -10.46 -19.44 3.59
CA SER A 113 -10.53 -19.80 2.17
C SER A 113 -9.13 -19.95 1.56
N SER A 114 -9.06 -20.48 0.33
CA SER A 114 -7.81 -20.56 -0.45
C SER A 114 -7.19 -19.21 -0.81
N SER A 115 -7.92 -18.10 -0.64
CA SER A 115 -7.39 -16.74 -0.87
C SER A 115 -6.95 -16.04 0.42
N PHE A 116 -7.25 -16.63 1.58
CA PHE A 116 -6.94 -16.10 2.90
C PHE A 116 -6.22 -17.17 3.73
N ASP A 117 -5.22 -17.80 3.12
CA ASP A 117 -4.43 -18.90 3.70
C ASP A 117 -3.09 -18.41 4.29
N TYR A 118 -2.15 -19.34 4.50
CA TYR A 118 -0.83 -19.04 5.07
C TYR A 118 -0.01 -18.05 4.23
N SER A 119 -0.19 -18.03 2.90
CA SER A 119 0.49 -17.07 2.03
C SER A 119 0.00 -15.65 2.29
N ASN A 120 -1.31 -15.48 2.42
CA ASN A 120 -1.93 -14.20 2.77
C ASN A 120 -1.56 -13.77 4.20
N PHE A 121 -1.50 -14.71 5.15
CA PHE A 121 -1.00 -14.41 6.50
C PHE A 121 0.41 -13.79 6.44
N LEU A 122 1.35 -14.45 5.75
CA LEU A 122 2.72 -13.97 5.65
C LEU A 122 2.79 -12.59 4.97
N TYR A 123 2.01 -12.40 3.90
CA TYR A 123 1.94 -11.13 3.18
C TYR A 123 1.44 -10.00 4.09
N GLN A 124 0.32 -10.21 4.78
CA GLN A 124 -0.30 -9.19 5.63
C GLN A 124 0.48 -8.92 6.92
N TRP A 125 1.15 -9.93 7.47
CA TRP A 125 2.10 -9.74 8.56
C TRP A 125 3.25 -8.81 8.16
N ALA A 126 3.80 -8.97 6.94
CA ALA A 126 4.87 -8.14 6.45
C ALA A 126 4.47 -6.65 6.37
N PHE A 127 3.19 -6.35 6.06
CA PHE A 127 2.65 -4.99 6.09
C PHE A 127 2.46 -4.47 7.51
N ALA A 128 1.97 -5.33 8.43
CA ALA A 128 1.77 -4.97 9.83
C ALA A 128 3.08 -4.55 10.51
N ILE A 129 4.18 -5.28 10.27
CA ILE A 129 5.49 -4.92 10.82
C ILE A 129 6.09 -3.70 10.14
N ALA A 130 5.78 -3.44 8.86
CA ALA A 130 6.18 -2.21 8.21
C ALA A 130 5.53 -0.99 8.89
N ALA A 131 4.25 -1.08 9.25
CA ALA A 131 3.57 -0.02 10.02
C ALA A 131 4.22 0.21 11.40
N ALA A 132 4.65 -0.86 12.09
CA ALA A 132 5.38 -0.75 13.36
C ALA A 132 6.76 -0.11 13.19
N GLY A 133 7.49 -0.51 12.15
CA GLY A 133 8.82 0.00 11.83
C GLY A 133 8.84 1.51 11.56
N ILE A 134 7.75 2.06 10.98
CA ILE A 134 7.59 3.51 10.78
C ILE A 134 7.66 4.25 12.12
N THR A 135 6.87 3.82 13.10
CA THR A 135 6.84 4.46 14.42
C THR A 135 8.20 4.39 15.11
N SER A 136 8.91 3.26 14.98
CA SER A 136 10.27 3.07 15.52
C SER A 136 11.22 4.23 15.18
N GLY A 137 11.11 4.76 13.96
CA GLY A 137 11.89 5.89 13.48
C GLY A 137 11.56 7.19 14.20
N SER A 138 10.27 7.50 14.35
CA SER A 138 9.79 8.74 14.98
C SER A 138 10.21 8.91 16.44
N ILE A 139 10.28 7.79 17.15
CA ILE A 139 10.55 7.79 18.60
C ILE A 139 11.97 7.30 18.94
N ALA A 140 12.84 7.21 17.94
CA ALA A 140 14.21 6.76 18.10
C ALA A 140 15.02 7.67 19.07
N GLU A 141 16.06 7.07 19.65
CA GLU A 141 17.06 7.69 20.55
C GLU A 141 16.62 8.07 21.97
N ARG A 142 15.31 8.05 22.29
CA ARG A 142 14.81 8.50 23.60
C ARG A 142 13.79 7.58 24.28
N THR A 143 13.09 6.76 23.51
CA THR A 143 12.07 5.87 24.07
C THR A 143 12.69 4.70 24.84
N GLN A 144 12.10 4.40 25.99
CA GLN A 144 12.44 3.20 26.74
C GLN A 144 12.08 1.94 25.96
N PHE A 145 13.02 1.00 25.90
CA PHE A 145 12.91 -0.20 25.08
C PHE A 145 11.70 -1.07 25.44
N VAL A 146 11.41 -1.28 26.73
CA VAL A 146 10.26 -2.09 27.16
C VAL A 146 8.93 -1.45 26.72
N SER A 147 8.80 -0.13 26.85
CA SER A 147 7.62 0.61 26.38
C SER A 147 7.42 0.43 24.88
N TYR A 148 8.52 0.43 24.12
CA TYR A 148 8.49 0.17 22.69
C TYR A 148 7.95 -1.23 22.34
N LEU A 149 8.40 -2.28 23.04
CA LEU A 149 7.93 -3.64 22.77
C LEU A 149 6.43 -3.81 23.05
N ILE A 150 5.93 -3.22 24.14
CA ILE A 150 4.50 -3.23 24.46
C ILE A 150 3.72 -2.50 23.36
N TYR A 151 4.21 -1.33 22.95
CA TYR A 151 3.62 -0.55 21.87
C TYR A 151 3.56 -1.35 20.56
N SER A 152 4.68 -1.95 20.12
CA SER A 152 4.78 -2.73 18.89
C SER A 152 3.84 -3.94 18.91
N SER A 153 3.73 -4.62 20.07
CA SER A 153 2.79 -5.72 20.30
C SER A 153 1.33 -5.29 20.09
N PHE A 154 0.97 -4.12 20.64
CA PHE A 154 -0.40 -3.61 20.56
C PHE A 154 -0.74 -3.05 19.18
N LEU A 155 0.22 -2.41 18.52
CA LEU A 155 0.04 -1.91 17.16
C LEU A 155 -0.21 -3.06 16.19
N THR A 156 0.68 -4.06 16.18
CA THR A 156 0.60 -5.22 15.26
C THR A 156 -0.52 -6.18 15.62
N GLY A 157 -0.81 -6.36 16.91
CA GLY A 157 -1.85 -7.28 17.40
C GLY A 157 -3.26 -6.72 17.42
N PHE A 158 -3.44 -5.38 17.43
CA PHE A 158 -4.76 -4.77 17.60
C PHE A 158 -5.01 -3.53 16.72
N VAL A 159 -4.22 -2.45 16.87
CA VAL A 159 -4.55 -1.16 16.22
C VAL A 159 -4.47 -1.24 14.69
N TYR A 160 -3.34 -1.70 14.15
CA TYR A 160 -3.14 -1.88 12.71
C TYR A 160 -4.17 -2.84 12.08
N PRO A 161 -4.38 -4.07 12.60
CA PRO A 161 -5.30 -5.01 11.98
C PRO A 161 -6.76 -4.54 12.02
N VAL A 162 -7.17 -3.77 13.03
CA VAL A 162 -8.50 -3.12 13.05
C VAL A 162 -8.63 -2.12 11.89
N VAL A 163 -7.62 -1.28 11.65
CA VAL A 163 -7.66 -0.34 10.52
C VAL A 163 -7.59 -1.07 9.18
N SER A 164 -6.79 -2.13 9.09
CA SER A 164 -6.74 -3.01 7.91
C SER A 164 -8.12 -3.61 7.61
N HIS A 165 -8.86 -4.04 8.64
CA HIS A 165 -10.23 -4.52 8.49
C HIS A 165 -11.14 -3.45 7.87
N TRP A 166 -11.04 -2.20 8.33
CA TRP A 166 -11.90 -1.11 7.84
C TRP A 166 -11.81 -0.91 6.33
N PHE A 167 -10.61 -1.05 5.76
CA PHE A 167 -10.33 -0.76 4.35
C PHE A 167 -10.33 -2.01 3.46
N TRP A 168 -9.80 -3.14 3.95
CA TRP A 168 -9.48 -4.30 3.13
C TRP A 168 -10.33 -5.53 3.40
N ALA A 169 -11.07 -5.58 4.52
CA ALA A 169 -12.07 -6.62 4.67
C ALA A 169 -13.26 -6.35 3.74
N THR A 170 -13.88 -7.41 3.23
CA THR A 170 -15.05 -7.32 2.34
C THR A 170 -16.24 -6.62 2.99
N ASP A 171 -16.33 -6.64 4.31
CA ASP A 171 -17.40 -6.06 5.10
C ASP A 171 -16.96 -4.88 5.96
N GLY A 172 -15.71 -4.40 5.82
CA GLY A 172 -15.18 -3.25 6.55
C GLY A 172 -15.97 -1.96 6.25
N TRP A 173 -16.15 -1.06 7.20
CA TRP A 173 -17.04 0.11 7.07
C TRP A 173 -16.58 1.13 6.01
N ALA A 174 -15.27 1.23 5.77
CA ALA A 174 -14.68 2.11 4.76
C ALA A 174 -14.31 1.35 3.47
N SER A 175 -14.53 0.04 3.42
CA SER A 175 -14.00 -0.82 2.38
C SER A 175 -14.64 -0.54 1.02
N ALA A 176 -13.81 -0.48 -0.02
CA ALA A 176 -14.26 -0.45 -1.41
C ALA A 176 -14.86 -1.79 -1.88
N PHE A 177 -14.72 -2.85 -1.09
CA PHE A 177 -15.20 -4.19 -1.40
C PHE A 177 -16.57 -4.52 -0.79
N ARG A 178 -17.17 -3.59 -0.04
CA ARG A 178 -18.52 -3.79 0.52
C ARG A 178 -19.53 -4.08 -0.58
N ALA A 179 -20.49 -4.95 -0.30
CA ALA A 179 -21.63 -5.16 -1.18
C ALA A 179 -22.63 -3.98 -1.08
N ASP A 180 -22.89 -3.54 0.15
CA ASP A 180 -23.91 -2.55 0.48
C ASP A 180 -23.42 -1.57 1.57
N ASP A 181 -24.15 -0.47 1.76
CA ASP A 181 -23.89 0.55 2.77
C ASP A 181 -22.48 1.16 2.72
N PHE A 182 -22.07 1.60 1.53
CA PHE A 182 -20.82 2.33 1.38
C PHE A 182 -20.82 3.64 2.19
N LEU A 183 -19.70 3.91 2.84
CA LEU A 183 -19.43 5.20 3.46
C LEU A 183 -19.57 6.33 2.42
N PHE A 184 -20.38 7.35 2.67
CA PHE A 184 -20.61 8.46 1.71
C PHE A 184 -21.02 8.01 0.29
N GLY A 185 -21.62 6.82 0.15
CA GLY A 185 -21.97 6.25 -1.16
C GLY A 185 -20.79 5.75 -1.99
N SER A 186 -19.56 5.76 -1.46
CA SER A 186 -18.35 5.24 -2.10
C SER A 186 -17.36 4.68 -1.07
N GLY A 187 -16.83 3.48 -1.28
CA GLY A 187 -15.73 3.00 -0.45
C GLY A 187 -14.43 3.79 -0.65
N VAL A 188 -13.46 3.58 0.24
CA VAL A 188 -12.14 4.23 0.19
C VAL A 188 -11.19 3.40 -0.65
N ILE A 189 -10.55 4.03 -1.64
CA ILE A 189 -9.49 3.40 -2.43
C ILE A 189 -8.17 3.57 -1.70
N ASP A 190 -7.67 2.46 -1.16
CA ASP A 190 -6.32 2.34 -0.61
C ASP A 190 -5.72 1.02 -1.05
N PHE A 191 -5.19 0.97 -2.28
CA PHE A 191 -4.83 -0.29 -2.93
C PHE A 191 -3.76 -1.09 -2.17
N ALA A 192 -2.69 -0.43 -1.74
CA ALA A 192 -1.59 -1.07 -1.04
C ALA A 192 -1.30 -0.46 0.34
N GLY A 193 -2.01 0.57 0.81
CA GLY A 193 -1.86 1.08 2.18
C GLY A 193 -1.16 2.43 2.36
N SER A 194 -1.47 3.45 1.56
CA SER A 194 -1.14 4.83 1.96
C SER A 194 -1.85 5.21 3.26
N GLY A 195 -3.09 4.75 3.45
CA GLY A 195 -3.83 4.93 4.69
C GLY A 195 -3.45 3.87 5.71
N VAL A 196 -3.72 2.60 5.39
CA VAL A 196 -3.62 1.46 6.30
C VAL A 196 -2.22 1.26 6.87
N VAL A 197 -1.16 1.48 6.08
CA VAL A 197 0.23 1.33 6.55
C VAL A 197 0.84 2.69 6.87
N HIS A 198 0.90 3.60 5.89
CA HIS A 198 1.68 4.83 6.03
C HIS A 198 1.01 5.85 6.96
N VAL A 199 -0.29 6.13 6.82
CA VAL A 199 -0.97 7.05 7.76
C VAL A 199 -1.06 6.43 9.15
N VAL A 200 -1.39 5.14 9.29
CA VAL A 200 -1.42 4.48 10.63
C VAL A 200 -0.07 4.58 11.33
N GLY A 201 1.01 4.15 10.66
CA GLY A 201 2.37 4.24 11.21
C GLY A 201 2.79 5.69 11.47
N GLY A 202 2.50 6.60 10.53
CA GLY A 202 2.85 8.01 10.66
C GLY A 202 2.11 8.73 11.79
N VAL A 203 0.83 8.45 12.00
CA VAL A 203 0.03 9.01 13.11
C VAL A 203 0.47 8.42 14.45
N ALA A 204 0.78 7.13 14.49
CA ALA A 204 1.29 6.51 15.71
C ALA A 204 2.69 7.03 16.06
N GLY A 205 3.56 7.23 15.07
CA GLY A 205 4.85 7.91 15.21
C GLY A 205 4.72 9.37 15.65
N LEU A 206 3.75 10.11 15.10
CA LEU A 206 3.44 11.49 15.50
C LEU A 206 3.10 11.55 17.00
N TRP A 207 2.14 10.74 17.45
CA TRP A 207 1.74 10.71 18.86
C TRP A 207 2.87 10.24 19.77
N GLY A 208 3.62 9.21 19.38
CA GLY A 208 4.77 8.75 20.13
C GLY A 208 5.82 9.85 20.30
N ALA A 209 6.18 10.55 19.23
CA ALA A 209 7.17 11.61 19.27
C ALA A 209 6.70 12.86 20.04
N LEU A 210 5.39 13.15 20.03
CA LEU A 210 4.78 14.20 20.85
C LEU A 210 4.84 13.87 22.35
N ILE A 211 4.51 12.63 22.73
CA ILE A 211 4.52 12.17 24.13
C ILE A 211 5.95 12.15 24.69
N GLU A 212 6.90 11.62 23.93
CA GLU A 212 8.32 11.57 24.32
C GLU A 212 8.99 12.96 24.31
N GLY A 213 8.40 13.92 23.58
CA GLY A 213 8.95 15.25 23.38
C GLY A 213 10.25 15.26 22.55
N PRO A 214 10.89 16.43 22.39
CA PRO A 214 12.11 16.54 21.59
C PRO A 214 13.34 15.90 22.20
N ARG A 215 14.24 15.35 21.36
CA ARG A 215 15.55 14.86 21.82
C ARG A 215 16.38 16.00 22.38
N ILE A 216 17.15 15.68 23.43
CA ILE A 216 18.13 16.60 24.02
C ILE A 216 19.10 17.08 22.93
N GLY A 217 19.20 18.41 22.78
CA GLY A 217 20.04 19.08 21.80
C GLY A 217 19.39 19.32 20.43
N ARG A 218 18.14 18.89 20.20
CA ARG A 218 17.43 19.19 18.95
C ARG A 218 17.06 20.66 18.80
N PHE A 219 16.74 21.31 19.93
CA PHE A 219 16.43 22.74 19.99
C PHE A 219 17.34 23.41 21.02
N ASP A 220 17.94 24.55 20.65
CA ASP A 220 18.82 25.31 21.56
C ASP A 220 18.02 26.11 22.62
N HIS A 221 18.71 26.76 23.56
CA HIS A 221 18.06 27.58 24.60
C HIS A 221 17.24 28.75 24.03
N SER A 222 17.58 29.24 22.83
CA SER A 222 16.79 30.24 22.10
C SER A 222 15.63 29.63 21.30
N GLY A 223 15.44 28.32 21.37
CA GLY A 223 14.39 27.57 20.68
C GLY A 223 14.66 27.33 19.19
N ARG A 224 15.88 27.56 18.70
CA ARG A 224 16.24 27.34 17.29
C ARG A 224 16.50 25.87 17.01
N SER A 225 16.11 25.44 15.81
CA SER A 225 16.35 24.09 15.27
C SER A 225 17.86 23.84 15.13
N VAL A 226 18.35 22.78 15.76
CA VAL A 226 19.72 22.26 15.62
C VAL A 226 19.64 20.88 14.96
N ALA A 227 20.35 20.71 13.84
CA ALA A 227 20.37 19.44 13.11
C ALA A 227 21.20 18.38 13.87
N LEU A 228 20.53 17.30 14.29
CA LEU A 228 21.19 16.11 14.83
C LEU A 228 21.54 15.17 13.69
N ARG A 229 22.80 15.19 13.23
CA ARG A 229 23.24 14.40 12.08
C ARG A 229 23.22 12.90 12.38
N GLY A 230 22.67 12.13 11.45
CA GLY A 230 22.81 10.68 11.41
C GLY A 230 24.26 10.26 11.19
N HIS A 231 24.61 9.05 11.61
CA HIS A 231 25.99 8.59 11.63
C HIS A 231 26.50 8.04 10.30
N SER A 232 25.61 7.66 9.35
CA SER A 232 26.03 7.07 8.07
C SER A 232 25.04 7.32 6.94
N ALA A 233 25.40 8.23 6.03
CA ALA A 233 24.62 8.45 4.79
C ALA A 233 24.63 7.21 3.87
N THR A 234 25.71 6.41 3.90
CA THR A 234 25.80 5.16 3.12
C THR A 234 24.71 4.18 3.53
N LEU A 235 24.48 4.01 4.84
CA LEU A 235 23.40 3.15 5.34
C LEU A 235 22.01 3.68 4.98
N VAL A 236 21.82 5.01 4.99
CA VAL A 236 20.57 5.63 4.51
C VAL A 236 20.32 5.29 3.05
N VAL A 237 21.33 5.42 2.18
CA VAL A 237 21.21 5.14 0.74
C VAL A 237 20.92 3.66 0.48
N ILE A 238 21.69 2.75 1.08
CA ILE A 238 21.48 1.30 0.89
C ILE A 238 20.12 0.89 1.44
N GLY A 239 19.72 1.42 2.60
CA GLY A 239 18.40 1.21 3.17
C GLY A 239 17.28 1.68 2.24
N THR A 240 17.43 2.86 1.65
CA THR A 240 16.48 3.43 0.69
C THR A 240 16.32 2.56 -0.56
N PHE A 241 17.41 2.06 -1.15
CA PHE A 241 17.32 1.15 -2.29
C PHE A 241 16.70 -0.19 -1.93
N MET A 242 16.96 -0.70 -0.72
CA MET A 242 16.33 -1.92 -0.24
C MET A 242 14.82 -1.74 -0.03
N LEU A 243 14.40 -0.57 0.47
CA LEU A 243 12.98 -0.20 0.57
C LEU A 243 12.33 -0.07 -0.81
N TRP A 244 13.02 0.54 -1.79
CA TRP A 244 12.53 0.59 -3.17
C TRP A 244 12.31 -0.84 -3.71
N PHE A 245 13.31 -1.71 -3.58
CA PHE A 245 13.19 -3.10 -4.02
C PHE A 245 11.99 -3.80 -3.39
N GLY A 246 11.81 -3.66 -2.07
CA GLY A 246 10.66 -4.22 -1.37
C GLY A 246 9.30 -3.63 -1.79
N TRP A 247 9.28 -2.36 -2.24
CA TRP A 247 8.06 -1.70 -2.73
C TRP A 247 7.45 -2.36 -3.97
N TYR A 248 8.23 -3.15 -4.72
CA TYR A 248 7.70 -3.96 -5.82
C TYR A 248 6.89 -5.17 -5.35
N GLY A 249 7.15 -5.68 -4.14
CA GLY A 249 6.25 -6.62 -3.46
C GLY A 249 5.09 -5.94 -2.76
N PHE A 250 5.27 -4.68 -2.36
CA PHE A 250 4.27 -3.91 -1.64
C PHE A 250 3.15 -3.44 -2.57
N ASN A 251 3.49 -2.64 -3.60
CA ASN A 251 2.51 -2.06 -4.50
C ASN A 251 2.01 -3.08 -5.53
N PRO A 252 2.83 -3.57 -6.50
CA PRO A 252 2.38 -4.60 -7.43
C PRO A 252 1.82 -5.84 -6.73
N GLY A 253 2.46 -6.34 -5.67
CA GLY A 253 2.01 -7.54 -4.95
C GLY A 253 0.60 -7.44 -4.35
N SER A 254 0.08 -6.22 -4.12
CA SER A 254 -1.25 -6.01 -3.52
C SER A 254 -2.41 -6.43 -4.44
N PHE A 255 -2.11 -6.84 -5.67
CA PHE A 255 -3.07 -7.58 -6.51
C PHE A 255 -3.45 -8.95 -5.93
N ASN A 256 -2.66 -9.52 -5.02
CA ASN A 256 -2.82 -10.82 -4.34
C ASN A 256 -2.84 -12.06 -5.24
N LYS A 257 -3.20 -11.91 -6.51
CA LYS A 257 -3.24 -12.92 -7.56
C LYS A 257 -2.68 -12.32 -8.84
N ILE A 258 -2.25 -13.17 -9.77
CA ILE A 258 -1.68 -12.74 -11.05
C ILE A 258 -2.31 -13.47 -12.24
N SER A 259 -2.79 -14.69 -12.03
CA SER A 259 -3.39 -15.55 -13.04
C SER A 259 -4.88 -15.21 -13.24
N SER A 260 -5.13 -14.04 -13.81
CA SER A 260 -6.47 -13.58 -14.20
C SER A 260 -6.43 -12.93 -15.57
N PHE A 261 -7.20 -13.46 -16.52
CA PHE A 261 -7.23 -12.99 -17.90
C PHE A 261 -8.31 -11.94 -18.11
N TYR A 262 -8.02 -10.94 -18.95
CA TYR A 262 -8.97 -9.91 -19.35
C TYR A 262 -9.35 -10.11 -20.82
N THR A 263 -10.64 -10.20 -21.10
CA THR A 263 -11.17 -10.50 -22.45
C THR A 263 -11.24 -9.29 -23.37
N SER A 264 -11.05 -8.08 -22.84
CA SER A 264 -11.09 -6.84 -23.61
C SER A 264 -10.21 -5.77 -22.97
N GLY A 265 -9.65 -4.90 -23.82
CA GLY A 265 -8.91 -3.70 -23.40
C GLY A 265 -7.46 -3.66 -23.84
N ASN A 266 -6.80 -2.55 -23.52
CA ASN A 266 -5.35 -2.40 -23.69
C ASN A 266 -4.55 -3.26 -22.69
N TYR A 267 -5.23 -3.78 -21.66
CA TYR A 267 -4.70 -4.70 -20.67
C TYR A 267 -5.14 -6.12 -21.02
N TYR A 268 -4.19 -7.04 -21.13
CA TYR A 268 -4.41 -8.42 -21.60
C TYR A 268 -4.37 -9.45 -20.45
N GLY A 269 -4.45 -8.98 -19.20
CA GLY A 269 -4.50 -9.79 -17.99
C GLY A 269 -3.96 -9.05 -16.77
N GLN A 270 -4.17 -9.61 -15.58
CA GLN A 270 -3.76 -9.01 -14.31
C GLN A 270 -2.24 -8.83 -14.23
N TRP A 271 -1.44 -9.68 -14.88
CA TRP A 271 0.00 -9.49 -15.06
C TRP A 271 0.38 -8.17 -15.77
N SER A 272 -0.45 -7.68 -16.70
CA SER A 272 -0.21 -6.38 -17.35
C SER A 272 -0.51 -5.21 -16.40
N ALA A 273 -1.51 -5.38 -15.52
CA ALA A 273 -1.83 -4.40 -14.48
C ALA A 273 -0.75 -4.35 -13.39
N VAL A 274 -0.23 -5.51 -12.96
CA VAL A 274 0.92 -5.63 -12.06
C VAL A 274 2.13 -4.88 -12.61
N GLY A 275 2.44 -5.06 -13.91
CA GLY A 275 3.52 -4.35 -14.59
C GLY A 275 3.32 -2.84 -14.61
N ARG A 276 2.09 -2.37 -14.91
CA ARG A 276 1.77 -0.93 -14.86
C ARG A 276 1.91 -0.36 -13.45
N THR A 277 1.47 -1.09 -12.42
CA THR A 277 1.61 -0.67 -11.02
C THR A 277 3.08 -0.52 -10.61
N ALA A 278 3.98 -1.35 -11.15
CA ALA A 278 5.41 -1.17 -10.93
C ALA A 278 5.93 0.11 -11.60
N VAL A 279 5.45 0.44 -12.80
CA VAL A 279 5.79 1.68 -13.51
C VAL A 279 5.30 2.92 -12.76
N THR A 280 4.03 2.95 -12.34
CA THR A 280 3.48 4.09 -11.57
C THR A 280 4.23 4.29 -10.26
N THR A 281 4.55 3.19 -9.56
CA THR A 281 5.36 3.21 -8.34
C THR A 281 6.73 3.87 -8.58
N THR A 282 7.46 3.40 -9.59
CA THR A 282 8.77 3.93 -9.97
C THR A 282 8.72 5.41 -10.34
N LEU A 283 7.76 5.81 -11.19
CA LEU A 283 7.65 7.20 -11.66
C LEU A 283 7.36 8.18 -10.51
N ALA A 284 6.49 7.79 -9.56
CA ALA A 284 6.20 8.62 -8.40
C ALA A 284 7.43 8.81 -7.50
N GLY A 285 8.16 7.74 -7.16
CA GLY A 285 9.38 7.83 -6.35
C GLY A 285 10.49 8.64 -7.03
N CYS A 286 10.74 8.39 -8.32
CA CYS A 286 11.71 9.16 -9.11
C CYS A 286 11.39 10.65 -9.14
N THR A 287 10.12 10.99 -9.39
CA THR A 287 9.70 12.39 -9.47
C THR A 287 9.80 13.07 -8.10
N ALA A 288 9.43 12.38 -7.02
CA ALA A 288 9.55 12.91 -5.67
C ALA A 288 11.03 13.11 -5.26
N ALA A 289 11.92 12.21 -5.66
CA ALA A 289 13.36 12.32 -5.44
C ALA A 289 13.94 13.57 -6.12
N LEU A 290 13.67 13.76 -7.42
CA LEU A 290 14.15 14.90 -8.19
C LEU A 290 13.54 16.22 -7.68
N THR A 291 12.24 16.22 -7.38
CA THR A 291 11.56 17.41 -6.84
C THR A 291 12.15 17.80 -5.49
N THR A 292 12.46 16.82 -4.63
CA THR A 292 13.09 17.08 -3.33
C THR A 292 14.51 17.58 -3.50
N LEU A 293 15.31 16.98 -4.39
CA LEU A 293 16.68 17.41 -4.71
C LEU A 293 16.72 18.89 -5.12
N PHE A 294 15.94 19.28 -6.12
CA PHE A 294 15.92 20.66 -6.62
C PHE A 294 15.20 21.62 -5.67
N GLY A 295 14.05 21.22 -5.12
CA GLY A 295 13.28 22.04 -4.18
C GLY A 295 14.06 22.37 -2.91
N LYS A 296 14.72 21.38 -2.31
CA LYS A 296 15.57 21.63 -1.13
C LYS A 296 16.83 22.39 -1.48
N ARG A 297 17.44 22.18 -2.66
CA ARG A 297 18.57 22.99 -3.13
C ARG A 297 18.22 24.48 -3.19
N ILE A 298 17.03 24.83 -3.67
CA ILE A 298 16.55 26.22 -3.73
C ILE A 298 16.36 26.77 -2.32
N LEU A 299 15.84 25.97 -1.39
CA LEU A 299 15.54 26.41 -0.02
C LEU A 299 16.75 26.49 0.91
N THR A 300 17.72 25.60 0.78
CA THR A 300 18.86 25.44 1.71
C THR A 300 20.21 25.81 1.11
N GLY A 301 20.28 25.98 -0.21
CA GLY A 301 21.51 26.31 -0.94
C GLY A 301 22.50 25.16 -1.10
N HIS A 302 22.18 23.94 -0.64
CA HIS A 302 23.09 22.78 -0.63
C HIS A 302 22.39 21.50 -1.11
N TRP A 303 23.15 20.56 -1.65
CA TRP A 303 22.64 19.23 -2.03
C TRP A 303 22.78 18.29 -0.84
N ASN A 304 21.72 17.54 -0.51
CA ASN A 304 21.72 16.61 0.61
C ASN A 304 21.08 15.29 0.21
N VAL A 305 21.86 14.22 0.31
CA VAL A 305 21.43 12.87 -0.07
C VAL A 305 20.30 12.34 0.82
N THR A 306 20.28 12.65 2.12
CA THR A 306 19.24 12.13 3.03
C THR A 306 17.89 12.74 2.71
N ASP A 307 17.86 14.03 2.34
CA ASP A 307 16.64 14.71 1.89
C ASP A 307 16.09 14.04 0.63
N VAL A 308 16.95 13.70 -0.35
CA VAL A 308 16.52 13.00 -1.58
C VAL A 308 15.98 11.61 -1.27
N CYS A 309 16.64 10.86 -0.38
CA CYS A 309 16.17 9.55 0.07
C CYS A 309 14.77 9.64 0.72
N ASN A 310 14.55 10.58 1.64
CA ASN A 310 13.24 10.78 2.26
C ASN A 310 12.19 11.24 1.25
N GLY A 311 12.55 12.13 0.32
CA GLY A 311 11.68 12.56 -0.78
C GLY A 311 11.21 11.40 -1.66
N LEU A 312 12.16 10.56 -2.08
CA LEU A 312 11.91 9.35 -2.86
C LEU A 312 10.92 8.41 -2.16
N LEU A 313 11.17 8.10 -0.88
CA LEU A 313 10.31 7.25 -0.07
C LEU A 313 8.93 7.88 0.18
N GLY A 314 8.85 9.20 0.30
CA GLY A 314 7.60 9.94 0.37
C GLY A 314 6.76 9.81 -0.90
N GLY A 315 7.39 9.82 -2.07
CA GLY A 315 6.72 9.55 -3.35
C GLY A 315 6.15 8.13 -3.43
N PHE A 316 6.89 7.14 -2.95
CA PHE A 316 6.37 5.78 -2.85
C PHE A 316 5.21 5.67 -1.87
N ALA A 317 5.30 6.27 -0.68
CA ALA A 317 4.22 6.26 0.30
C ALA A 317 2.93 6.91 -0.22
N ALA A 318 3.04 7.95 -1.04
CA ALA A 318 1.90 8.63 -1.63
C ALA A 318 1.24 7.82 -2.75
N ILE A 319 2.00 7.20 -3.66
CA ILE A 319 1.41 6.47 -4.78
C ILE A 319 0.76 5.15 -4.35
N THR A 320 1.14 4.60 -3.20
CA THR A 320 0.65 3.32 -2.65
C THR A 320 -0.89 3.14 -2.71
N ALA A 321 -1.69 4.17 -2.41
CA ALA A 321 -3.16 4.07 -2.48
C ALA A 321 -3.69 3.95 -3.91
N GLY A 322 -3.05 4.64 -4.86
CA GLY A 322 -3.57 4.82 -6.22
C GLY A 322 -2.78 4.09 -7.30
N CYS A 323 -1.69 3.41 -6.97
CA CYS A 323 -0.72 2.88 -7.93
C CYS A 323 -1.33 1.92 -8.97
N SER A 324 -2.45 1.26 -8.65
CA SER A 324 -3.20 0.37 -9.55
C SER A 324 -4.34 1.03 -10.32
N ILE A 325 -4.65 2.31 -10.08
CA ILE A 325 -5.77 3.01 -10.73
C ILE A 325 -5.36 4.30 -11.43
N VAL A 326 -4.21 4.88 -11.09
CA VAL A 326 -3.72 6.10 -11.76
C VAL A 326 -2.88 5.76 -12.99
N GLU A 327 -2.96 6.63 -13.98
CA GLU A 327 -2.13 6.53 -15.19
C GLU A 327 -0.65 6.89 -14.90
N PRO A 328 0.32 6.37 -15.66
CA PRO A 328 1.74 6.64 -15.45
C PRO A 328 2.12 8.12 -15.38
N TRP A 329 1.51 8.96 -16.24
CA TRP A 329 1.75 10.41 -16.22
C TRP A 329 1.20 11.05 -14.94
N ALA A 330 0.08 10.55 -14.40
CA ALA A 330 -0.52 11.04 -13.17
C ALA A 330 0.32 10.64 -11.95
N ALA A 331 1.05 9.52 -12.01
CA ALA A 331 1.98 9.13 -10.95
C ALA A 331 3.14 10.14 -10.79
N ILE A 332 3.59 10.77 -11.88
CA ILE A 332 4.60 11.85 -11.85
C ILE A 332 4.08 13.03 -11.01
N ILE A 333 2.84 13.45 -11.25
CA ILE A 333 2.21 14.55 -10.49
C ILE A 333 2.07 14.18 -9.01
N CYS A 334 1.65 12.94 -8.71
CA CYS A 334 1.57 12.45 -7.34
C CYS A 334 2.91 12.60 -6.60
N GLY A 335 4.00 12.12 -7.22
CA GLY A 335 5.35 12.21 -6.67
C GLY A 335 5.85 13.64 -6.51
N PHE A 336 5.59 14.51 -7.49
CA PHE A 336 5.94 15.92 -7.42
C PHE A 336 5.28 16.61 -6.22
N VAL A 337 3.96 16.42 -6.03
CA VAL A 337 3.24 17.04 -4.91
C VAL A 337 3.64 16.40 -3.57
N ALA A 338 3.86 15.08 -3.52
CA ALA A 338 4.30 14.37 -2.32
C ALA A 338 5.62 14.95 -1.76
N ALA A 339 6.57 15.31 -2.63
CA ALA A 339 7.81 15.98 -2.22
C ALA A 339 7.54 17.32 -1.52
N TRP A 340 6.63 18.15 -2.06
CA TRP A 340 6.26 19.42 -1.43
C TRP A 340 5.50 19.25 -0.13
N VAL A 341 4.67 18.21 -0.02
CA VAL A 341 3.99 17.83 1.23
C VAL A 341 5.04 17.52 2.30
N LEU A 342 6.01 16.63 1.99
CA LEU A 342 7.10 16.30 2.92
C LEU A 342 7.89 17.55 3.35
N ILE A 343 8.34 18.36 2.40
CA ILE A 343 9.10 19.59 2.69
C ILE A 343 8.31 20.53 3.61
N SER A 344 6.99 20.66 3.37
CA SER A 344 6.11 21.52 4.15
C SER A 344 5.86 20.97 5.56
N CYS A 345 5.62 19.66 5.69
CA CYS A 345 5.49 18.97 6.97
C CYS A 345 6.78 19.08 7.80
N ASN A 346 7.96 18.98 7.17
CA ASN A 346 9.24 19.16 7.85
C ASN A 346 9.41 20.59 8.38
N LYS A 347 9.10 21.61 7.56
CA LYS A 347 9.11 23.01 8.02
C LYS A 347 8.11 23.27 9.15
N LEU A 348 6.92 22.68 9.06
CA LEU A 348 5.92 22.79 10.12
C LEU A 348 6.41 22.15 11.42
N ALA A 349 7.00 20.95 11.34
CA ALA A 349 7.60 20.26 12.48
C ALA A 349 8.64 21.13 13.19
N GLU A 350 9.54 21.78 12.45
CA GLU A 350 10.52 22.71 13.03
C GLU A 350 9.84 23.90 13.72
N LYS A 351 8.81 24.46 13.12
CA LYS A 351 8.08 25.62 13.67
C LYS A 351 7.35 25.29 14.97
N VAL A 352 6.78 24.10 15.07
CA VAL A 352 6.06 23.63 16.28
C VAL A 352 6.96 22.91 17.28
N LYS A 353 8.28 22.91 17.05
CA LYS A 353 9.29 22.21 17.86
C LYS A 353 9.03 20.71 18.00
N PHE A 354 8.49 20.09 16.95
CA PHE A 354 8.34 18.65 16.85
C PHE A 354 9.65 18.01 16.38
N ASP A 355 10.04 16.90 17.01
CA ASP A 355 11.27 16.19 16.71
C ASP A 355 11.01 14.74 16.34
N ASP A 356 11.06 14.48 15.05
CA ASP A 356 11.10 13.14 14.47
C ASP A 356 12.50 12.90 13.90
N PRO A 357 13.28 11.93 14.44
CA PRO A 357 14.63 11.60 14.00
C PRO A 357 14.77 11.29 12.51
N LEU A 358 13.74 10.68 11.93
CA LEU A 358 13.76 10.19 10.55
C LEU A 358 12.85 10.99 9.63
N GLU A 359 12.08 11.93 10.18
CA GLU A 359 10.95 12.56 9.50
C GLU A 359 9.86 11.54 9.13
N ALA A 360 9.76 10.43 9.88
CA ALA A 360 8.89 9.30 9.56
C ALA A 360 7.41 9.67 9.66
N ALA A 361 7.01 10.46 10.66
CA ALA A 361 5.64 10.95 10.79
C ALA A 361 5.26 11.90 9.64
N GLN A 362 6.17 12.78 9.24
CA GLN A 362 5.97 13.73 8.14
C GLN A 362 5.87 13.00 6.80
N LEU A 363 6.76 12.03 6.56
CA LEU A 363 6.80 11.24 5.35
C LEU A 363 5.58 10.32 5.25
N HIS A 364 5.40 9.43 6.22
CA HIS A 364 4.36 8.41 6.12
C HIS A 364 2.97 8.99 6.43
N GLY A 365 2.85 9.85 7.43
CA GLY A 365 1.59 10.52 7.76
C GLY A 365 1.20 11.57 6.72
N GLY A 366 2.12 12.47 6.38
CA GLY A 366 1.86 13.55 5.42
C GLY A 366 1.69 13.05 3.98
N CYS A 367 2.69 12.35 3.44
CA CYS A 367 2.62 11.85 2.07
C CYS A 367 1.59 10.72 1.91
N GLY A 368 1.39 9.88 2.94
CA GLY A 368 0.32 8.87 2.93
C GLY A 368 -1.07 9.51 2.87
N ALA A 369 -1.32 10.57 3.66
CA ALA A 369 -2.59 11.30 3.60
C ALA A 369 -2.80 11.96 2.22
N TRP A 370 -1.74 12.52 1.64
CA TRP A 370 -1.78 13.02 0.25
C TRP A 370 -2.13 11.90 -0.74
N GLY A 371 -1.57 10.70 -0.58
CA GLY A 371 -1.86 9.54 -1.43
C GLY A 371 -3.33 9.14 -1.46
N ILE A 372 -3.96 9.08 -0.28
CA ILE A 372 -5.40 8.80 -0.15
C ILE A 372 -6.23 9.88 -0.83
N PHE A 373 -5.91 11.16 -0.57
CA PHE A 373 -6.62 12.27 -1.19
C PHE A 373 -6.42 12.32 -2.72
N TYR A 374 -5.21 12.08 -3.20
CA TYR A 374 -4.91 12.13 -4.63
C TYR A 374 -5.64 11.02 -5.40
N SER A 375 -5.69 9.83 -4.82
CA SER A 375 -6.37 8.67 -5.41
C SER A 375 -7.87 8.92 -5.61
N SER A 376 -8.53 9.60 -4.66
CA SER A 376 -9.96 9.93 -4.79
C SER A 376 -10.23 10.96 -5.89
N VAL A 377 -9.36 11.97 -6.05
CA VAL A 377 -9.47 12.99 -7.11
C VAL A 377 -9.25 12.38 -8.50
N CYS A 378 -8.25 11.52 -8.65
CA CYS A 378 -7.97 10.88 -9.93
C CYS A 378 -9.04 9.86 -10.33
N PHE A 379 -9.60 9.12 -9.37
CA PHE A 379 -10.67 8.16 -9.66
C PHE A 379 -11.96 8.84 -10.13
N GLY A 380 -12.35 9.96 -9.50
CA GLY A 380 -13.55 10.71 -9.90
C GLY A 380 -13.51 11.22 -11.35
N LYS A 381 -12.35 11.69 -11.82
CA LYS A 381 -12.19 12.17 -13.21
C LYS A 381 -12.16 11.05 -14.25
N VAL A 382 -11.66 9.87 -13.87
CA VAL A 382 -11.65 8.70 -14.75
C VAL A 382 -13.08 8.20 -15.00
N CYS A 383 -14.01 8.37 -14.04
CA CYS A 383 -15.42 8.03 -14.25
C CYS A 383 -16.21 9.06 -15.10
N GLU A 384 -15.82 10.34 -15.10
CA GLU A 384 -16.49 11.40 -15.89
C GLU A 384 -16.09 11.41 -17.38
N GLY A 385 -14.86 10.99 -17.70
CA GLY A 385 -14.42 10.77 -19.08
C GLY A 385 -14.63 9.31 -19.45
N SER A 386 -15.71 9.01 -20.19
CA SER A 386 -16.03 7.71 -20.82
C SER A 386 -14.96 6.61 -20.64
N LEU A 387 -15.09 5.85 -19.55
CA LEU A 387 -14.37 4.59 -19.42
C LEU A 387 -14.82 3.65 -20.55
N PRO A 388 -13.90 2.98 -21.26
CA PRO A 388 -14.26 1.70 -21.85
C PRO A 388 -14.78 0.82 -20.71
N GLN A 389 -15.72 -0.06 -21.03
CA GLN A 389 -16.53 -0.91 -20.13
C GLN A 389 -15.73 -1.92 -19.27
N GLN A 390 -14.54 -1.57 -18.78
CA GLN A 390 -13.46 -2.45 -18.29
C GLN A 390 -13.02 -2.16 -16.86
N ALA A 391 -13.53 -1.11 -16.21
CA ALA A 391 -13.48 -1.05 -14.75
C ALA A 391 -14.35 -2.15 -14.10
N SER A 392 -15.31 -2.72 -14.82
CA SER A 392 -16.17 -3.81 -14.32
C SER A 392 -15.49 -5.19 -14.26
N SER A 393 -14.32 -5.37 -14.88
CA SER A 393 -13.57 -6.64 -14.86
C SER A 393 -12.38 -6.66 -13.89
N ILE A 394 -12.03 -5.49 -13.32
CA ILE A 394 -11.14 -5.38 -12.14
C ILE A 394 -11.96 -5.34 -10.84
N TRP A 395 -13.27 -5.12 -10.92
CA TRP A 395 -14.15 -4.95 -9.77
C TRP A 395 -15.48 -5.68 -10.00
N VAL A 396 -15.57 -6.93 -9.54
CA VAL A 396 -16.88 -7.59 -9.34
C VAL A 396 -17.30 -7.38 -7.89
N VAL A 397 -17.79 -6.18 -7.57
CA VAL A 397 -18.87 -5.99 -6.58
C VAL A 397 -19.65 -4.74 -7.01
N TYR A 398 -20.87 -4.97 -7.51
CA TYR A 398 -21.83 -3.94 -7.88
C TYR A 398 -22.49 -3.40 -6.61
N GLY A 399 -22.55 -2.06 -6.48
CA GLY A 399 -23.40 -1.42 -5.48
C GLY A 399 -23.54 0.08 -5.69
N ARG A 400 -24.47 0.45 -6.59
CA ARG A 400 -25.21 1.72 -6.58
C ARG A 400 -24.49 3.03 -7.00
N TRP A 401 -24.07 3.10 -8.27
CA TRP A 401 -24.16 4.33 -9.09
C TRP A 401 -25.40 4.30 -10.01
N ARG A 402 -26.49 3.67 -9.53
CA ARG A 402 -27.69 3.33 -10.32
C ARG A 402 -28.72 4.45 -10.45
N GLU A 403 -28.52 5.63 -9.85
CA GLU A 403 -29.60 6.62 -9.75
C GLU A 403 -29.25 8.04 -10.28
N THR A 404 -28.02 8.32 -10.72
CA THR A 404 -27.65 9.69 -11.16
C THR A 404 -27.45 9.87 -12.67
N VAL A 405 -27.47 8.80 -13.46
CA VAL A 405 -27.43 8.89 -14.94
C VAL A 405 -28.45 7.92 -15.52
N GLY A 406 -29.49 8.49 -16.12
CA GLY A 406 -30.66 7.79 -16.65
C GLY A 406 -30.36 6.90 -17.86
N CYS A 407 -29.73 5.75 -17.63
CA CYS A 407 -29.68 4.65 -18.60
C CYS A 407 -30.71 3.58 -18.21
N SER A 408 -31.85 3.58 -18.91
CA SER A 408 -32.85 2.50 -18.84
C SER A 408 -32.34 1.27 -19.61
N TYR A 409 -32.40 0.08 -18.99
CA TYR A 409 -32.19 -1.20 -19.68
C TYR A 409 -33.48 -2.01 -19.68
N TYR A 410 -33.91 -2.46 -20.86
CA TYR A 410 -35.06 -3.36 -21.06
C TYR A 410 -34.59 -4.83 -21.14
N PRO A 411 -35.29 -5.81 -20.52
CA PRO A 411 -34.63 -7.04 -20.06
C PRO A 411 -34.52 -8.21 -21.06
N ASN A 412 -34.91 -8.08 -22.34
CA ASN A 412 -35.22 -9.28 -23.16
C ASN A 412 -34.51 -9.39 -24.52
N SER A 413 -33.17 -9.28 -24.58
CA SER A 413 -32.42 -9.79 -25.75
C SER A 413 -30.94 -10.04 -25.42
N GLY A 414 -30.55 -11.31 -25.41
CA GLY A 414 -29.24 -11.80 -24.99
C GLY A 414 -28.05 -11.57 -25.93
N HIS A 415 -27.91 -10.41 -26.56
CA HIS A 415 -26.66 -9.98 -27.23
C HIS A 415 -26.60 -8.44 -27.29
N CYS A 416 -25.43 -7.85 -27.03
CA CYS A 416 -25.21 -6.41 -27.22
C CYS A 416 -24.09 -6.18 -28.25
N TRP A 417 -24.48 -5.80 -29.46
CA TRP A 417 -23.64 -5.13 -30.45
C TRP A 417 -23.74 -3.63 -30.21
N LEU A 418 -22.63 -2.89 -30.34
CA LEU A 418 -22.67 -1.45 -30.45
C LEU A 418 -21.83 -0.98 -31.63
N GLY A 419 -22.51 -0.32 -32.56
CA GLY A 419 -21.95 0.39 -33.69
C GLY A 419 -21.42 1.78 -33.30
N GLU A 420 -20.50 2.22 -34.16
CA GLU A 420 -20.06 3.58 -34.48
C GLU A 420 -20.53 4.75 -33.60
N CYS A 421 -19.56 5.44 -33.00
CA CYS A 421 -19.50 6.91 -32.96
C CYS A 421 -18.04 7.34 -33.13
N TYR A 422 -17.75 7.97 -34.27
CA TYR A 422 -16.45 8.52 -34.67
C TYR A 422 -16.28 9.98 -34.24
N ASN A 423 -15.00 10.38 -34.17
CA ASN A 423 -14.38 11.71 -34.29
C ASN A 423 -14.20 12.63 -33.08
N GLY A 424 -12.92 13.00 -32.88
CA GLY A 424 -12.45 14.10 -32.04
C GLY A 424 -10.93 14.04 -31.82
N ASP A 425 -10.16 14.51 -32.80
CA ASP A 425 -8.69 14.51 -32.87
C ASP A 425 -7.95 15.03 -31.63
N PHE A 426 -6.91 14.30 -31.19
CA PHE A 426 -5.66 14.90 -30.68
C PHE A 426 -4.45 14.02 -31.05
N VAL A 427 -3.81 14.38 -32.15
CA VAL A 427 -2.43 14.01 -32.49
C VAL A 427 -1.51 14.72 -31.49
N LEU A 428 -0.47 14.05 -30.98
CA LEU A 428 0.87 14.63 -30.76
C LEU A 428 1.91 13.55 -30.39
N PHE A 429 2.85 13.39 -31.32
CA PHE A 429 4.21 12.81 -31.28
C PHE A 429 4.42 11.29 -31.18
N SER A 430 4.62 10.72 -32.37
CA SER A 430 5.46 9.55 -32.66
C SER A 430 6.95 9.90 -32.69
N SER A 431 7.77 9.04 -32.11
CA SER A 431 8.93 8.40 -32.75
C SER A 431 9.39 7.21 -31.91
#